data_AF-A0A8J2SLB8-F1
#
_entry.id   AF-A0A8J2SLB8-F1
#
_cell.length_a   1.000
_cell.length_b   1.000
_cell.length_c   1.000
_cell.angle_alpha   90.00
_cell.angle_beta   90.00
_cell.angle_gamma   90.00
#
_symmetry.space_group_name_H-M   'P 1'
#
loop_
_entity.id
_entity.type
_entity.pdbx_description
1 polymer ?
#
loop_
_entity_poly.entity_id
_entity_poly.type
_entity_poly.pdbx_seq_one_letter_code
_entity_poly.pdbx_strand_id
1 'polypeptide(L)'
;MRRDVYSGRLKLNGEEQETTLRAANNYADSLVNLERFEEAKALMRKTMPVVRRVLGDGHRLTLKMRKMYATALYKDDGATLDDSREAVERLEATERTARRVLGGAHPLTTQIERELRYARAALRARETPPASQA
;
A
#
# COMPACT_ATOMS: atom_id res chain seq x y z
N MET A 1 5.56 -8.83 42.11
CA MET A 1 6.23 -9.00 40.80
C MET A 1 5.24 -9.47 39.72
N ARG A 2 4.26 -8.65 39.30
CA ARG A 2 3.32 -9.06 38.22
C ARG A 2 2.99 -7.95 37.20
N ARG A 3 3.67 -6.81 37.29
CA ARG A 3 3.51 -5.68 36.36
C ARG A 3 4.55 -5.68 35.22
N ASP A 4 5.70 -6.31 35.43
CA ASP A 4 6.81 -6.32 34.45
C ASP A 4 6.67 -7.39 33.35
N VAL A 5 5.97 -8.50 33.65
CA VAL A 5 5.75 -9.58 32.65
C VAL A 5 4.74 -9.15 31.58
N TYR A 6 3.80 -8.26 31.91
CA TYR A 6 2.77 -7.80 30.97
C TYR A 6 3.33 -6.76 29.99
N SER A 7 4.16 -5.83 30.46
CA SER A 7 4.88 -4.87 29.60
C SER A 7 5.92 -5.57 28.72
N GLY A 8 6.61 -6.60 29.24
CA GLY A 8 7.51 -7.44 28.45
C GLY A 8 6.80 -8.23 27.36
N ARG A 9 5.68 -8.91 27.67
CA ARG A 9 4.88 -9.66 26.67
C ARG A 9 4.22 -8.76 25.63
N LEU A 10 3.76 -7.56 25.99
CA LEU A 10 3.21 -6.61 25.01
C LEU A 10 4.29 -6.08 24.06
N LYS A 11 5.50 -5.79 24.57
CA LYS A 11 6.63 -5.38 23.73
C LYS A 11 7.09 -6.51 22.81
N LEU A 12 7.29 -7.72 23.34
CA LEU A 12 7.67 -8.90 22.55
C LEU A 12 6.61 -9.22 21.48
N ASN A 13 5.33 -9.28 21.83
CA ASN A 13 4.26 -9.51 20.84
C ASN A 13 4.15 -8.37 19.82
N GLY A 14 4.46 -7.13 20.21
CA GLY A 14 4.49 -5.97 19.31
C GLY A 14 5.68 -5.98 18.36
N GLU A 15 6.87 -6.34 18.84
CA GLU A 15 8.09 -6.50 18.06
C GLU A 15 8.01 -7.69 17.10
N GLU A 16 7.44 -8.82 17.54
CA GLU A 16 7.12 -9.96 16.66
C GLU A 16 6.07 -9.61 15.60
N GLN A 17 5.07 -8.80 15.96
CA GLN A 17 4.11 -8.28 14.99
C GLN A 17 4.77 -7.31 14.00
N GLU A 18 5.66 -6.41 14.45
CA GLU A 18 6.36 -5.48 13.57
C GLU A 18 7.32 -6.21 12.61
N THR A 19 8.08 -7.19 13.11
CA THR A 19 8.97 -8.01 12.26
C THR A 19 8.17 -8.78 11.21
N THR A 20 7.02 -9.35 11.60
CA THR A 20 6.09 -10.01 10.66
C THR A 20 5.55 -9.03 9.62
N LEU A 21 5.19 -7.80 10.01
CA LEU A 21 4.71 -6.76 9.10
C LEU A 21 5.81 -6.28 8.14
N ARG A 22 7.07 -6.23 8.58
CA ARG A 22 8.22 -5.94 7.73
C ARG A 22 8.47 -7.05 6.72
N ALA A 23 8.34 -8.31 7.14
CA ALA A 23 8.43 -9.46 6.24
C ALA A 23 7.31 -9.42 5.18
N ALA A 24 6.06 -9.15 5.59
CA ALA A 24 4.95 -8.96 4.67
C ALA A 24 5.19 -7.80 3.69
N ASN A 25 5.77 -6.69 4.15
CA ASN A 25 6.17 -5.60 3.28
C ASN A 25 7.18 -6.02 2.22
N ASN A 26 8.23 -6.73 2.63
CA ASN A 26 9.26 -7.16 1.69
C ASN A 26 8.70 -8.19 0.70
N TYR A 27 7.85 -9.10 1.17
CA TYR A 27 7.23 -10.09 0.29
C TYR A 27 6.32 -9.43 -0.75
N ALA A 28 5.50 -8.47 -0.34
CA ALA A 28 4.68 -7.71 -1.28
C ALA A 28 5.51 -6.92 -2.30
N ASP A 29 6.68 -6.41 -1.91
CA ASP A 29 7.57 -5.64 -2.79
C ASP A 29 8.15 -6.55 -3.86
N SER A 30 8.60 -7.74 -3.46
CA SER A 30 9.00 -8.79 -4.38
C SER A 30 7.86 -9.20 -5.32
N LEU A 31 6.64 -9.39 -4.82
CA LEU A 31 5.50 -9.75 -5.66
C LEU A 31 5.19 -8.67 -6.71
N VAL A 32 5.20 -7.39 -6.33
CA VAL A 32 4.99 -6.27 -7.27
C VAL A 32 6.12 -6.18 -8.29
N ASN A 33 7.38 -6.37 -7.88
CA ASN A 33 8.53 -6.34 -8.78
C ASN A 33 8.58 -7.54 -9.74
N LEU A 34 7.99 -8.67 -9.35
CA LEU A 34 7.84 -9.88 -10.17
C LEU A 34 6.51 -9.88 -10.95
N GLU A 35 5.77 -8.78 -10.95
CA GLU A 35 4.47 -8.64 -11.64
C GLU A 35 3.40 -9.66 -11.19
N ARG A 36 3.57 -10.25 -10.00
CA ARG A 36 2.62 -11.18 -9.36
C ARG A 36 1.54 -10.39 -8.62
N PHE A 37 0.78 -9.58 -9.36
CA PHE A 37 -0.12 -8.58 -8.79
C PHE A 37 -1.28 -9.18 -8.00
N GLU A 38 -1.89 -10.28 -8.44
CA GLU A 38 -2.97 -10.94 -7.70
C GLU A 38 -2.53 -11.41 -6.31
N GLU A 39 -1.34 -11.99 -6.22
CA GLU A 39 -0.78 -12.42 -4.94
C GLU A 39 -0.44 -11.23 -4.03
N ALA A 40 0.07 -10.14 -4.62
CA ALA A 40 0.27 -8.90 -3.88
C ALA A 40 -1.07 -8.35 -3.34
N LYS A 41 -2.13 -8.32 -4.16
CA LYS A 41 -3.47 -7.88 -3.76
C LYS A 41 -4.01 -8.75 -2.62
N ALA A 42 -3.92 -10.08 -2.74
CA ALA A 42 -4.36 -11.02 -1.70
C ALA A 42 -3.60 -10.83 -0.38
N LEU A 43 -2.27 -10.72 -0.43
CA LEU A 43 -1.44 -10.47 0.74
C LEU A 43 -1.79 -9.13 1.40
N MET A 44 -2.01 -8.08 0.62
CA MET A 44 -2.37 -6.75 1.15
C MET A 44 -3.75 -6.74 1.79
N ARG A 45 -4.76 -7.37 1.18
CA ARG A 45 -6.10 -7.50 1.79
C ARG A 45 -6.04 -8.17 3.17
N LYS A 46 -5.18 -9.18 3.33
CA LYS A 46 -4.98 -9.87 4.62
C LYS A 46 -4.20 -9.04 5.65
N THR A 47 -3.20 -8.29 5.22
CA THR A 47 -2.24 -7.64 6.14
C THR A 47 -2.58 -6.18 6.48
N MET A 48 -3.32 -5.48 5.62
CA MET A 48 -3.66 -4.07 5.83
C MET A 48 -4.46 -3.79 7.12
N PRO A 49 -5.44 -4.62 7.53
CA PRO A 49 -6.14 -4.41 8.81
C PRO A 49 -5.18 -4.50 10.01
N VAL A 50 -4.20 -5.42 9.93
CA VAL A 50 -3.22 -5.64 11.00
C VAL A 50 -2.25 -4.47 11.08
N VAL A 51 -1.65 -4.05 9.96
CA VAL A 51 -0.69 -2.94 9.95
C VAL A 51 -1.32 -1.63 10.44
N ARG A 52 -2.58 -1.37 10.06
CA ARG A 52 -3.33 -0.20 10.53
C ARG A 52 -3.60 -0.23 12.03
N ARG A 53 -3.96 -1.38 12.58
CA ARG A 53 -4.21 -1.55 14.01
C ARG A 53 -2.93 -1.43 14.85
N VAL A 54 -1.83 -1.99 14.37
CA VAL A 54 -0.57 -2.09 15.14
C VAL A 54 0.27 -0.82 15.01
N LEU A 55 0.39 -0.27 13.81
CA LEU A 55 1.29 0.87 13.53
C LEU A 55 0.53 2.19 13.32
N GLY A 56 -0.76 2.14 13.02
CA GLY A 56 -1.56 3.31 12.67
C GLY A 56 -1.44 3.72 11.20
N ASP A 57 -2.38 4.55 10.76
CA ASP A 57 -2.51 4.98 9.35
C ASP A 57 -1.39 5.93 8.89
N GLY A 58 -0.74 6.64 9.81
CA GLY A 58 0.35 7.59 9.53
C GLY A 58 1.75 6.98 9.53
N HIS A 59 1.90 5.72 9.93
CA HIS A 59 3.22 5.10 10.03
C HIS A 59 3.83 4.85 8.64
N ARG A 60 5.14 5.09 8.51
CA ARG A 60 5.86 4.99 7.23
C ARG A 60 5.69 3.62 6.56
N LEU A 61 5.67 2.53 7.33
CA LEU A 61 5.44 1.18 6.81
C LEU A 61 4.01 1.01 6.29
N THR A 62 3.00 1.53 7.00
CA THR A 62 1.61 1.52 6.55
C THR A 62 1.45 2.28 5.23
N LEU A 63 2.06 3.46 5.11
CA LEU A 63 2.04 4.25 3.89
C LEU A 63 2.72 3.54 2.71
N LYS A 64 3.88 2.90 2.95
CA LYS A 64 4.57 2.09 1.94
C LYS A 64 3.68 0.94 1.46
N MET A 65 3.03 0.23 2.39
CA MET A 65 2.15 -0.88 2.07
C MET A 65 0.91 -0.46 1.28
N ARG A 66 0.28 0.67 1.65
CA ARG A 66 -0.85 1.24 0.91
C ARG A 66 -0.48 1.63 -0.51
N LYS A 67 0.70 2.26 -0.70
CA LYS A 67 1.24 2.57 -2.03
C LYS A 67 1.39 1.30 -2.86
N MET A 68 1.99 0.25 -2.31
CA MET A 68 2.21 -1.00 -3.03
C MET A 68 0.92 -1.73 -3.39
N TYR A 69 -0.07 -1.72 -2.49
CA TYR A 69 -1.38 -2.28 -2.80
C TYR A 69 -2.02 -1.55 -3.98
N ALA A 70 -2.00 -0.21 -3.98
CA ALA A 70 -2.51 0.57 -5.09
C ALA A 70 -1.74 0.32 -6.39
N THR A 71 -0.41 0.20 -6.33
CA THR A 71 0.40 -0.19 -7.50
C THR A 71 -0.06 -1.53 -8.09
N ALA A 72 -0.30 -2.54 -7.25
CA ALA A 72 -0.80 -3.84 -7.70
C ALA A 72 -2.22 -3.78 -8.29
N LEU A 73 -3.05 -2.81 -7.88
CA LEU A 73 -4.40 -2.64 -8.40
C LEU A 73 -4.41 -2.06 -9.82
N TYR A 74 -3.53 -1.12 -10.18
CA TYR A 74 -3.59 -0.47 -11.50
C TYR A 74 -2.60 -1.01 -12.54
N LYS A 75 -1.47 -1.60 -12.11
CA LYS A 75 -0.42 -2.12 -13.00
C LYS A 75 -0.70 -3.51 -13.55
N ASP A 76 -1.63 -4.22 -12.95
CA ASP A 76 -2.09 -5.52 -13.45
C ASP A 76 -2.71 -5.35 -14.85
N ASP A 77 -2.26 -6.13 -15.82
CA ASP A 77 -2.83 -6.14 -17.17
C ASP A 77 -4.30 -6.58 -17.14
N GLY A 78 -4.65 -7.42 -16.16
CA GLY A 78 -6.03 -7.82 -15.86
C GLY A 78 -6.80 -6.82 -14.99
N ALA A 79 -6.23 -5.67 -14.62
CA ALA A 79 -6.90 -4.71 -13.75
C ALA A 79 -8.19 -4.17 -14.39
N THR A 80 -9.26 -4.24 -13.61
CA THR A 80 -10.55 -3.70 -14.00
C THR A 80 -10.57 -2.17 -13.88
N LEU A 81 -11.63 -1.57 -14.41
CA LEU A 81 -11.89 -0.14 -14.19
C LEU A 81 -12.05 0.19 -12.70
N ASP A 82 -12.68 -0.71 -11.94
CA ASP A 82 -12.88 -0.53 -10.50
C ASP A 82 -11.59 -0.68 -9.71
N ASP A 83 -10.70 -1.62 -10.09
CA ASP A 83 -9.35 -1.70 -9.49
C ASP A 83 -8.58 -0.39 -9.71
N SER A 84 -8.68 0.18 -10.91
CA SER A 84 -8.01 1.45 -11.25
C SER A 84 -8.57 2.64 -10.46
N ARG A 85 -9.89 2.68 -10.24
CA ARG A 85 -10.54 3.67 -9.37
C ARG A 85 -10.10 3.50 -7.92
N GLU A 86 -10.14 2.27 -7.39
CA GLU A 86 -9.68 1.97 -6.03
C GLU A 86 -8.22 2.39 -5.85
N ALA A 87 -7.35 2.14 -6.84
CA ALA A 87 -5.95 2.54 -6.80
C ALA A 87 -5.79 4.06 -6.65
N VAL A 88 -6.52 4.85 -7.45
CA VAL A 88 -6.49 6.32 -7.39
C VAL A 88 -6.97 6.82 -6.04
N GLU A 89 -8.13 6.39 -5.58
CA GLU A 89 -8.69 6.79 -4.28
C GLU A 89 -7.74 6.49 -3.13
N ARG A 90 -7.13 5.31 -3.15
CA ARG A 90 -6.17 4.88 -2.13
C ARG A 90 -4.90 5.70 -2.17
N LEU A 91 -4.37 6.00 -3.35
CA LEU A 91 -3.18 6.84 -3.49
C LEU A 91 -3.44 8.27 -3.05
N GLU A 92 -4.60 8.86 -3.36
CA GLU A 92 -4.99 10.18 -2.86
C GLU A 92 -5.07 10.23 -1.34
N ALA A 93 -5.75 9.24 -0.73
CA ALA A 93 -5.82 9.16 0.72
C ALA A 93 -4.45 8.90 1.37
N THR A 94 -3.54 8.21 0.67
CA THR A 94 -2.19 7.91 1.17
C THR A 94 -1.27 9.13 1.02
N GLU A 95 -1.39 9.87 -0.08
CA GLU A 95 -0.67 11.11 -0.36
C GLU A 95 -1.03 12.20 0.67
N ARG A 96 -2.32 12.39 0.95
CA ARG A 96 -2.77 13.33 1.99
C ARG A 96 -2.16 13.00 3.36
N THR A 97 -2.18 11.73 3.75
CA THR A 97 -1.59 11.31 5.02
C THR A 97 -0.06 11.46 5.02
N ALA A 98 0.62 11.04 3.95
CA ALA A 98 2.07 11.14 3.82
C ALA A 98 2.55 12.60 3.86
N ARG A 99 1.87 13.51 3.15
CA ARG A 99 2.16 14.94 3.17
C ARG A 99 2.03 15.53 4.58
N ARG A 100 1.00 15.12 5.33
CA ARG A 100 0.77 15.59 6.71
C ARG A 100 1.83 15.07 7.70
N VAL A 101 2.22 13.79 7.58
CA VAL A 101 3.07 13.14 8.61
C VAL A 101 4.57 13.15 8.27
N LEU A 102 4.93 13.19 6.99
CA LEU A 102 6.31 13.17 6.51
C LEU A 102 6.73 14.48 5.82
N GLY A 103 5.78 15.32 5.41
CA GLY A 103 6.03 16.49 4.58
C GLY A 103 6.00 16.20 3.07
N GLY A 104 5.79 17.25 2.27
CA GLY A 104 5.69 17.16 0.81
C GLY A 104 7.00 16.75 0.13
N ALA A 105 8.15 17.24 0.63
CA ALA A 105 9.46 16.95 0.05
C ALA A 105 10.03 15.57 0.45
N HIS A 106 9.35 14.82 1.32
CA HIS A 106 9.86 13.53 1.77
C HIS A 106 9.86 12.50 0.60
N PRO A 107 10.92 11.70 0.42
CA PRO A 107 11.04 10.77 -0.71
C PRO A 107 9.82 9.86 -0.89
N LEU A 108 9.28 9.30 0.20
CA LEU A 108 8.07 8.48 0.13
C LEU A 108 6.84 9.25 -0.39
N THR A 109 6.65 10.51 0.00
CA THR A 109 5.54 11.35 -0.47
C THR A 109 5.65 11.56 -1.98
N THR A 110 6.84 11.94 -2.46
CA THR A 110 7.09 12.14 -3.91
C THR A 110 6.90 10.84 -4.72
N GLN A 111 7.24 9.69 -4.15
CA GLN A 111 6.97 8.39 -4.78
C GLN A 111 5.47 8.13 -4.88
N ILE A 112 4.69 8.38 -3.82
CA ILE A 112 3.24 8.22 -3.82
C ILE A 112 2.60 9.15 -4.86
N GLU A 113 3.03 10.41 -4.92
CA GLU A 113 2.55 11.37 -5.93
C GLU A 113 2.83 10.89 -7.36
N ARG A 114 4.00 10.28 -7.60
CA ARG A 114 4.32 9.68 -8.90
C ARG A 114 3.41 8.50 -9.22
N GLU A 115 3.21 7.58 -8.27
CA GLU A 115 2.30 6.45 -8.47
C GLU A 115 0.86 6.93 -8.70
N LEU A 116 0.42 8.01 -8.03
CA LEU A 116 -0.90 8.61 -8.25
C LEU A 116 -1.06 9.14 -9.68
N ARG A 117 -0.01 9.75 -10.25
CA ARG A 117 -0.02 10.18 -11.65
C ARG A 117 -0.17 8.99 -12.60
N TYR A 118 0.54 7.90 -12.35
CA TYR A 118 0.44 6.68 -13.16
C TYR A 118 -0.93 6.02 -13.03
N ALA A 119 -1.46 5.87 -11.80
CA ALA A 119 -2.78 5.32 -11.58
C ALA A 119 -3.88 6.13 -12.29
N ARG A 120 -3.80 7.47 -12.26
CA ARG A 120 -4.74 8.34 -12.99
C ARG A 120 -4.61 8.20 -14.51
N ALA A 121 -3.40 8.02 -15.02
CA ALA A 121 -3.19 7.76 -16.45
C ALA A 121 -3.77 6.41 -16.87
N ALA A 122 -3.54 5.37 -16.08
CA ALA A 122 -4.09 4.03 -16.30
C ALA A 122 -5.62 4.02 -16.23
N LEU A 123 -6.21 4.73 -15.26
CA LEU A 123 -7.66 4.91 -15.16
C LEU A 123 -8.23 5.56 -16.44
N ARG A 124 -7.65 6.69 -16.88
CA ARG A 124 -8.09 7.38 -18.10
C ARG A 124 -7.99 6.50 -19.36
N ALA A 125 -6.90 5.73 -19.48
CA ALA A 125 -6.72 4.81 -20.59
C ALA A 125 -7.77 3.70 -20.62
N ARG A 126 -8.25 3.26 -19.45
CA ARG A 126 -9.33 2.27 -19.32
C ARG A 126 -10.73 2.88 -19.50
N GLU A 127 -10.92 4.15 -19.13
CA GLU A 127 -12.18 4.90 -19.36
C GLU A 127 -12.38 5.25 -20.83
N THR A 128 -11.30 5.52 -21.56
CA THR A 128 -11.31 5.86 -22.98
C THR A 128 -10.53 4.79 -23.74
N PRO A 129 -11.11 3.59 -23.93
CA PRO A 129 -10.46 2.58 -24.75
C PRO A 129 -10.19 3.19 -26.13
N PRO A 130 -9.01 2.92 -26.74
CA PRO A 130 -8.71 3.42 -28.07
C PRO A 130 -9.87 3.05 -28.98
N ALA A 131 -10.37 4.01 -29.76
CA ALA A 131 -11.40 3.75 -30.76
C ALA A 131 -10.90 2.62 -31.65
N SER A 132 -11.42 1.41 -31.42
CA SER A 132 -11.09 0.25 -32.22
C SER A 132 -11.34 0.61 -33.68
N GLN A 133 -10.31 0.44 -34.49
CA GLN A 133 -10.30 0.64 -35.94
C GLN A 133 -11.55 -0.02 -36.52
N ALA A 134 -12.41 0.80 -37.12
CA ALA A 134 -13.56 0.36 -37.92
C ALA A 134 -13.08 -0.29 -39.23
#